data_AF-A0A2N9M8Z8-F1
#
_entry.id   AF-A0A2N9M8Z8-F1
#
_cell.length_a   1.000
_cell.length_b   1.000
_cell.length_c   1.000
_cell.angle_alpha   90.00
_cell.angle_beta   90.00
_cell.angle_gamma   90.00
#
_symmetry.space_group_name_H-M   'P 1'
#
loop_
_entity.id
_entity.type
_entity.pdbx_description
1 polymer ?
#
loop_
_entity_poly.entity_id
_entity_poly.type
_entity_poly.pdbx_seq_one_letter_code
_entity_poly.pdbx_strand_id
1 'polypeptide(L)'
;MKTRHVSFFALLILAGASLAAQDRGNIRQDHRKVVNEHATGSAVEAQAPGASLPSPDMKRLVNALSGTWSIALRAEPNDRMPNGGRGYGEEVWRPGPGGLSLIEDYHSTGDEGEIAGLGVAWWDEGTGRFQVTWCDSARPTGCATMKHGAKWEGDQVVALDEWDEAGKKVTFQEVFSDITENPFTQTLYQGESGGNLKRLVTINATRKTAPPAVTASASTPGTLAAVAAARTITAPAVRAHMRFLSDSVLEGRETGSRGYDVAALYVASQLESMGVRPAGENGTYFQKVPLRKAINDGSKSSLALIGSANEIQLQDGADYVFFADLDHTETSVQAPVVFVGCGLTAPELNYDDYAGVDVRGKVIAVVGNAPARFSSTERAYYADGITKLRIAVAHGAVGILGVSLPEDEKDSPWQWAVPQIRAGARDWLDKGRPHRSFPELRGGAALSEHGTQLLFAGAPRTLEQVSAAAHANQPQAFALSWSARIHTVNSHQAIESKNVVGRIQGSDPELKDQYLIYSAHLDHLGVCPPVEGLSDNICHGTIDNASGVATVLEIARAYTKLPDPPRRSVLFFFPTGEEGNLEGSDYFAHFPTVPGGHLVADINVDAAPGMR
;
A
#
# COMPACT_ATOMS: atom_id res chain seq x y z
N MET A 1 -47.49 -37.31 -3.86
CA MET A 1 -47.96 -36.00 -4.37
C MET A 1 -47.23 -34.92 -3.57
N LYS A 2 -46.04 -34.50 -3.99
CA LYS A 2 -45.75 -33.33 -4.86
C LYS A 2 -46.34 -32.00 -4.34
N THR A 3 -45.54 -31.29 -3.56
CA THR A 3 -45.42 -29.82 -3.59
C THR A 3 -44.02 -29.47 -3.06
N ARG A 4 -43.29 -28.66 -3.83
CA ARG A 4 -41.85 -28.37 -3.70
C ARG A 4 -41.66 -27.07 -2.93
N HIS A 5 -40.80 -27.07 -1.92
CA HIS A 5 -40.06 -25.91 -1.41
C HIS A 5 -38.58 -26.32 -1.31
N VAL A 6 -37.69 -25.54 -1.94
CA VAL A 6 -36.23 -25.67 -1.80
C VAL A 6 -35.66 -24.25 -1.77
N SER A 7 -35.03 -23.88 -0.65
CA SER A 7 -34.04 -22.80 -0.52
C SER A 7 -33.46 -22.84 0.89
N PHE A 8 -32.17 -23.16 1.02
CA PHE A 8 -31.14 -22.62 1.94
C PHE A 8 -29.96 -23.60 2.13
N PHE A 9 -28.76 -23.10 1.79
CA PHE A 9 -27.40 -23.31 2.33
C PHE A 9 -26.84 -24.67 2.82
N ALA A 10 -25.66 -25.03 2.29
CA ALA A 10 -24.46 -25.69 2.90
C ALA A 10 -23.73 -26.56 1.85
N LEU A 11 -22.45 -26.29 1.55
CA LEU A 11 -21.20 -26.86 2.13
C LEU A 11 -20.97 -28.38 1.82
N LEU A 12 -19.87 -28.91 1.26
CA LEU A 12 -18.41 -28.97 1.60
C LEU A 12 -18.00 -30.30 2.34
N ILE A 13 -16.77 -30.80 2.04
CA ILE A 13 -15.80 -31.64 2.83
C ILE A 13 -15.84 -33.21 2.85
N LEU A 14 -14.66 -33.84 2.59
CA LEU A 14 -13.86 -34.89 3.34
C LEU A 14 -13.27 -35.98 2.41
N ALA A 15 -12.01 -36.43 2.49
CA ALA A 15 -11.07 -36.68 3.60
C ALA A 15 -9.59 -36.43 3.17
N GLY A 16 -8.56 -36.35 4.03
CA GLY A 16 -8.40 -36.62 5.47
C GLY A 16 -6.96 -36.33 5.90
N ALA A 17 -6.77 -36.22 7.22
CA ALA A 17 -5.57 -35.74 7.92
C ALA A 17 -4.45 -36.78 8.16
N SER A 18 -3.28 -36.26 8.56
CA SER A 18 -2.17 -36.86 9.34
C SER A 18 -1.24 -37.89 8.67
N LEU A 19 0.07 -37.57 8.58
CA LEU A 19 1.16 -38.15 9.39
C LEU A 19 2.57 -37.63 8.95
N ALA A 20 3.44 -37.46 9.95
CA ALA A 20 4.93 -37.48 9.94
C ALA A 20 5.66 -36.39 9.13
N ALA A 21 6.46 -35.51 9.74
CA ALA A 21 7.77 -35.75 10.37
C ALA A 21 8.80 -36.41 9.42
N GLN A 22 9.98 -35.77 9.34
CA GLN A 22 11.20 -36.15 8.58
C GLN A 22 11.08 -35.85 7.07
N ASP A 23 11.93 -35.03 6.47
CA ASP A 23 13.39 -35.22 6.48
C ASP A 23 14.16 -33.89 6.34
N ARG A 24 15.10 -33.64 7.26
CA ARG A 24 16.12 -32.60 7.13
C ARG A 24 17.22 -33.17 6.23
N GLY A 25 17.07 -32.98 4.92
CA GLY A 25 18.07 -33.32 3.91
C GLY A 25 19.03 -32.16 3.63
N ASN A 26 20.13 -32.15 4.38
CA ASN A 26 21.31 -31.31 4.26
C ASN A 26 21.93 -31.35 2.85
N ILE A 27 22.00 -30.23 2.11
CA ILE A 27 23.00 -30.07 1.02
C ILE A 27 23.58 -28.65 1.07
N ARG A 28 24.73 -28.55 1.76
CA ARG A 28 25.79 -27.59 1.41
C ARG A 28 26.31 -27.94 0.03
N GLN A 29 26.48 -26.95 -0.85
CA GLN A 29 27.65 -26.96 -1.74
C GLN A 29 28.07 -25.53 -2.12
N ASP A 30 29.23 -25.20 -1.56
CA ASP A 30 30.18 -24.16 -1.93
C ASP A 30 30.70 -24.40 -3.35
N HIS A 31 30.94 -23.36 -4.16
CA HIS A 31 32.07 -23.30 -5.09
C HIS A 31 32.28 -21.87 -5.65
N ARG A 32 33.41 -21.26 -5.25
CA ARG A 32 34.10 -20.16 -5.93
C ARG A 32 35.13 -20.69 -6.96
N LYS A 33 35.50 -19.79 -7.88
CA LYS A 33 36.74 -19.65 -8.71
C LYS A 33 36.67 -20.20 -10.16
N VAL A 34 37.29 -19.66 -11.22
CA VAL A 34 38.21 -18.51 -11.55
C VAL A 34 38.34 -18.49 -13.11
N VAL A 35 38.13 -17.36 -13.81
CA VAL A 35 39.07 -16.47 -14.58
C VAL A 35 39.66 -16.94 -15.95
N ASN A 36 39.42 -16.10 -16.99
CA ASN A 36 40.11 -15.66 -18.24
C ASN A 36 40.79 -16.60 -19.27
N GLU A 37 40.60 -16.27 -20.58
CA GLU A 37 41.63 -15.75 -21.51
C GLU A 37 41.07 -15.18 -22.86
N HIS A 38 41.86 -14.29 -23.51
CA HIS A 38 41.62 -13.43 -24.72
C HIS A 38 41.56 -14.20 -26.07
N ALA A 39 41.22 -13.71 -27.29
CA ALA A 39 41.44 -12.41 -27.97
C ALA A 39 40.74 -12.24 -29.37
N THR A 40 40.69 -10.97 -29.86
CA THR A 40 40.68 -10.41 -31.25
C THR A 40 39.44 -10.40 -32.19
N GLY A 41 39.01 -9.18 -32.60
CA GLY A 41 38.73 -8.84 -34.01
C GLY A 41 37.36 -8.24 -34.41
N SER A 42 37.36 -6.94 -34.77
CA SER A 42 36.43 -6.19 -35.64
C SER A 42 35.11 -5.62 -35.09
N ALA A 43 34.89 -4.34 -35.41
CA ALA A 43 33.84 -3.46 -34.90
C ALA A 43 32.45 -3.73 -35.50
N VAL A 44 31.48 -3.96 -34.62
CA VAL A 44 30.03 -3.78 -34.80
C VAL A 44 29.53 -3.19 -33.48
N GLU A 45 28.62 -2.21 -33.53
CA GLU A 45 28.03 -1.54 -32.37
C GLU A 45 27.70 -2.52 -31.22
N ALA A 46 28.41 -2.38 -30.10
CA ALA A 46 28.26 -3.26 -28.95
C ALA A 46 27.00 -2.89 -28.16
N GLN A 47 25.94 -3.63 -28.46
CA GLN A 47 24.78 -3.85 -27.59
C GLN A 47 25.28 -4.40 -26.23
N ALA A 48 24.67 -3.95 -25.13
CA ALA A 48 25.07 -4.36 -23.78
C ALA A 48 25.12 -5.90 -23.65
N PRO A 49 26.15 -6.49 -23.01
CA PRO A 49 26.27 -7.95 -22.91
C PRO A 49 25.18 -8.50 -21.97
N GLY A 50 24.33 -9.38 -22.49
CA GLY A 50 23.45 -10.23 -21.69
C GLY A 50 21.94 -9.94 -21.77
N ALA A 51 21.46 -9.05 -22.64
CA ALA A 51 20.02 -8.93 -22.87
C ALA A 51 19.51 -10.18 -23.62
N SER A 52 18.65 -10.99 -22.97
CA SER A 52 17.94 -12.08 -23.64
C SER A 52 17.09 -11.50 -24.76
N LEU A 53 17.21 -12.06 -25.97
CA LEU A 53 16.37 -11.70 -27.10
C LEU A 53 15.06 -12.50 -27.03
N PRO A 54 13.91 -11.91 -27.41
CA PRO A 54 12.66 -12.67 -27.43
C PRO A 54 12.71 -13.81 -28.44
N SER A 55 12.14 -14.95 -28.06
CA SER A 55 12.03 -16.12 -28.93
C SER A 55 11.23 -15.80 -30.20
N PRO A 56 11.40 -16.56 -31.29
CA PRO A 56 10.61 -16.38 -32.51
C PRO A 56 9.09 -16.42 -32.25
N ASP A 57 8.64 -17.32 -31.37
CA ASP A 57 7.24 -17.44 -30.97
C ASP A 57 6.76 -16.21 -30.17
N MET A 58 7.59 -15.68 -29.27
CA MET A 58 7.28 -14.45 -28.54
C MET A 58 7.19 -13.25 -29.48
N LYS A 59 8.13 -13.10 -30.42
CA LYS A 59 8.07 -12.05 -31.45
C LYS A 59 6.80 -12.16 -32.29
N ARG A 60 6.43 -13.38 -32.69
CA ARG A 60 5.20 -13.65 -33.45
C ARG A 60 3.95 -13.24 -32.65
N LEU A 61 3.88 -13.62 -31.38
CA LEU A 61 2.76 -13.28 -30.48
C LEU A 61 2.63 -11.78 -30.25
N VAL A 62 3.75 -11.10 -29.94
CA VAL A 62 3.79 -9.65 -29.77
C VAL A 62 3.32 -8.94 -31.03
N ASN A 63 3.83 -9.33 -32.20
CA ASN A 63 3.44 -8.69 -33.47
C ASN A 63 1.96 -8.93 -33.82
N ALA A 64 1.42 -10.10 -33.49
CA ALA A 64 0.05 -10.46 -33.76
C ALA A 64 -0.96 -9.67 -32.93
N LEU A 65 -0.76 -9.60 -31.61
CA LEU A 65 -1.79 -9.12 -30.69
C LEU A 65 -1.60 -7.68 -30.22
N SER A 66 -0.38 -7.12 -30.27
CA SER A 66 -0.13 -5.77 -29.76
C SER A 66 -1.05 -4.72 -30.40
N GLY A 67 -1.66 -3.88 -29.57
CA GLY A 67 -2.60 -2.85 -30.00
C GLY A 67 -3.76 -2.69 -29.03
N THR A 68 -4.66 -1.76 -29.38
CA THR A 68 -5.91 -1.53 -28.67
C THR A 68 -7.07 -2.07 -29.50
N TRP A 69 -7.95 -2.82 -28.85
CA TRP A 69 -9.01 -3.56 -29.49
C TRP A 69 -10.35 -3.24 -28.82
N SER A 70 -11.35 -2.86 -29.60
CA SER A 70 -12.73 -2.87 -29.13
C SER A 70 -13.20 -4.31 -29.10
N ILE A 71 -13.74 -4.76 -27.97
CA ILE A 71 -14.24 -6.13 -27.84
C ILE A 71 -15.76 -6.15 -27.71
N ALA A 72 -16.35 -7.15 -28.38
CA ALA A 72 -17.76 -7.51 -28.23
C ALA A 72 -17.86 -8.96 -27.76
N LEU A 73 -18.44 -9.15 -26.59
CA LEU A 73 -18.56 -10.44 -25.91
C LEU A 73 -19.93 -11.05 -26.10
N ARG A 74 -19.95 -12.36 -26.27
CA ARG A 74 -21.15 -13.18 -26.25
C ARG A 74 -20.91 -14.42 -25.39
N ALA A 75 -21.61 -14.49 -24.27
CA ALA A 75 -21.66 -15.66 -23.41
C ALA A 75 -22.80 -16.60 -23.81
N GLU A 76 -22.52 -17.90 -23.88
CA GLU A 76 -23.51 -18.92 -24.18
C GLU A 76 -24.43 -19.18 -22.97
N PRO A 77 -25.68 -19.61 -23.21
CA PRO A 77 -26.61 -19.97 -22.14
C PRO A 77 -26.02 -20.99 -21.15
N ASN A 78 -26.15 -20.69 -19.86
CA ASN A 78 -25.71 -21.55 -18.76
C ASN A 78 -26.63 -21.40 -17.54
N ASP A 79 -26.34 -22.15 -16.47
CA ASP A 79 -27.20 -22.18 -15.27
C ASP A 79 -27.35 -20.82 -14.58
N ARG A 80 -26.35 -19.93 -14.72
CA ARG A 80 -26.35 -18.57 -14.17
C ARG A 80 -26.97 -17.56 -15.12
N MET A 81 -26.83 -17.77 -16.43
CA MET A 81 -27.42 -16.94 -17.50
C MET A 81 -28.20 -17.82 -18.48
N PRO A 82 -29.47 -18.14 -18.18
CA PRO A 82 -30.27 -19.08 -18.99
C PRO A 82 -30.50 -18.64 -20.44
N ASN A 83 -30.33 -17.36 -20.73
CA ASN A 83 -30.50 -16.77 -22.06
C ASN A 83 -29.16 -16.39 -22.72
N GLY A 84 -28.03 -16.74 -22.10
CA GLY A 84 -26.71 -16.21 -22.44
C GLY A 84 -26.57 -14.74 -22.02
N GLY A 85 -25.43 -14.15 -22.36
CA GLY A 85 -25.09 -12.77 -22.00
C GLY A 85 -24.35 -12.05 -23.12
N ARG A 86 -24.38 -10.73 -23.10
CA ARG A 86 -23.61 -9.87 -24.00
C ARG A 86 -22.82 -8.85 -23.20
N GLY A 87 -21.67 -8.47 -23.73
CA GLY A 87 -20.82 -7.44 -23.16
C GLY A 87 -20.03 -6.70 -24.23
N TYR A 88 -19.44 -5.58 -23.83
CA TYR A 88 -18.56 -4.77 -24.65
C TYR A 88 -17.46 -4.19 -23.79
N GLY A 89 -16.32 -3.89 -24.40
CA GLY A 89 -15.15 -3.48 -23.65
C GLY A 89 -13.96 -3.11 -24.52
N GLU A 90 -12.80 -3.11 -23.90
CA GLU A 90 -11.51 -2.88 -24.52
C GLU A 90 -10.46 -3.89 -24.03
N GLU A 91 -9.59 -4.29 -24.94
CA GLU A 91 -8.35 -4.98 -24.64
C GLU A 91 -7.16 -4.14 -25.12
N VAL A 92 -6.18 -3.93 -24.25
CA VAL A 92 -4.92 -3.26 -24.57
C VAL A 92 -3.78 -4.24 -24.41
N TRP A 93 -3.21 -4.65 -25.54
CA TRP A 93 -2.08 -5.58 -25.59
C TRP A 93 -0.78 -4.81 -25.87
N ARG A 94 0.20 -4.95 -24.98
CA ARG A 94 1.48 -4.23 -25.08
C ARG A 94 2.69 -5.13 -24.81
N PRO A 95 3.80 -4.94 -25.53
CA PRO A 95 5.04 -5.65 -25.22
C PRO A 95 5.51 -5.30 -23.79
N GLY A 96 5.89 -6.31 -23.03
CA GLY A 96 6.58 -6.14 -21.76
C GLY A 96 8.07 -5.81 -21.94
N PRO A 97 8.84 -5.67 -20.84
CA PRO A 97 10.24 -5.31 -20.88
C PRO A 97 11.06 -6.20 -21.84
N GLY A 98 11.82 -5.58 -22.73
CA GLY A 98 12.64 -6.28 -23.73
C GLY A 98 11.87 -7.07 -24.79
N GLY A 99 10.53 -6.96 -24.84
CA GLY A 99 9.68 -7.78 -25.71
C GLY A 99 9.61 -9.26 -25.29
N LEU A 100 10.06 -9.58 -24.08
CA LEU A 100 10.13 -10.95 -23.53
C LEU A 100 8.80 -11.46 -22.99
N SER A 101 7.83 -10.57 -22.85
CA SER A 101 6.47 -10.86 -22.43
C SER A 101 5.49 -10.00 -23.23
N LEU A 102 4.23 -10.40 -23.19
CA LEU A 102 3.08 -9.67 -23.71
C LEU A 102 2.11 -9.46 -22.56
N ILE A 103 1.72 -8.21 -22.34
CA ILE A 103 0.84 -7.81 -21.24
C ILE A 103 -0.48 -7.35 -21.83
N GLU A 104 -1.57 -7.81 -21.24
CA GLU A 104 -2.95 -7.46 -21.58
C GLU A 104 -3.57 -6.69 -20.42
N ASP A 105 -4.05 -5.49 -20.69
CA ASP A 105 -4.97 -4.78 -19.81
C ASP A 105 -6.38 -4.94 -20.41
N TYR A 106 -7.28 -5.61 -19.68
CA TYR A 106 -8.63 -5.98 -20.14
C TYR A 106 -9.69 -5.24 -19.32
N HIS A 107 -10.72 -4.74 -20.00
CA HIS A 107 -11.90 -4.19 -19.35
C HIS A 107 -13.16 -4.51 -20.14
N SER A 108 -14.20 -5.01 -19.49
CA SER A 108 -15.51 -5.17 -20.10
C SER A 108 -16.66 -4.90 -19.15
N THR A 109 -17.79 -4.54 -19.74
CA THR A 109 -19.07 -4.33 -19.06
C THR A 109 -20.17 -5.05 -19.84
N GLY A 110 -21.12 -5.65 -19.14
CA GLY A 110 -22.21 -6.36 -19.79
C GLY A 110 -23.13 -7.09 -18.82
N ASP A 111 -23.87 -8.06 -19.36
CA ASP A 111 -24.82 -8.90 -18.62
C ASP A 111 -24.12 -9.76 -17.54
N GLU A 112 -22.81 -10.01 -17.69
CA GLU A 112 -21.97 -10.71 -16.69
C GLU A 112 -21.47 -9.80 -15.56
N GLY A 113 -21.74 -8.50 -15.63
CA GLY A 113 -21.19 -7.47 -14.74
C GLY A 113 -20.00 -6.74 -15.37
N GLU A 114 -19.26 -6.03 -14.53
CA GLU A 114 -18.00 -5.36 -14.92
C GLU A 114 -16.81 -6.24 -14.53
N ILE A 115 -15.91 -6.45 -15.49
CA ILE A 115 -14.68 -7.23 -15.31
C ILE A 115 -13.49 -6.35 -15.71
N ALA A 116 -12.57 -6.13 -14.79
CA ALA A 116 -11.25 -5.59 -15.06
C ALA A 116 -10.23 -6.71 -14.88
N GLY A 117 -9.34 -6.89 -15.85
CA GLY A 117 -8.38 -7.99 -15.90
C GLY A 117 -6.99 -7.56 -16.33
N LEU A 118 -5.99 -8.34 -15.93
CA LEU A 118 -4.59 -8.20 -16.31
C LEU A 118 -4.03 -9.57 -16.70
N GLY A 119 -3.61 -9.71 -17.96
CA GLY A 119 -2.93 -10.87 -18.49
C GLY A 119 -1.43 -10.63 -18.66
N VAL A 120 -0.60 -11.63 -18.35
CA VAL A 120 0.84 -11.61 -18.67
C VAL A 120 1.23 -12.95 -19.26
N ALA A 121 1.72 -12.95 -20.49
CA ALA A 121 2.25 -14.11 -21.19
C ALA A 121 3.75 -13.98 -21.46
N TRP A 122 4.54 -15.01 -21.20
CA TRP A 122 5.98 -15.04 -21.51
C TRP A 122 6.42 -16.40 -22.02
N TRP A 123 7.48 -16.44 -22.82
CA TRP A 123 8.02 -17.67 -23.36
C TRP A 123 8.84 -18.43 -22.32
N ASP A 124 8.57 -19.73 -22.16
CA ASP A 124 9.36 -20.66 -21.35
C ASP A 124 10.03 -21.70 -22.25
N GLU A 125 11.36 -21.59 -22.36
CA GLU A 125 12.19 -22.48 -23.18
C GLU A 125 12.16 -23.94 -22.68
N GLY A 126 11.98 -24.15 -21.38
CA GLY A 126 11.97 -25.49 -20.79
C GLY A 126 10.74 -26.31 -21.19
N THR A 127 9.61 -25.63 -21.42
CA THR A 127 8.34 -26.26 -21.80
C THR A 127 7.98 -26.08 -23.26
N GLY A 128 8.66 -25.16 -23.97
CA GLY A 128 8.34 -24.81 -25.37
C GLY A 128 6.95 -24.18 -25.51
N ARG A 129 6.50 -23.49 -24.47
CA ARG A 129 5.15 -22.93 -24.33
C ARG A 129 5.21 -21.52 -23.73
N PHE A 130 4.17 -20.75 -23.95
CA PHE A 130 3.92 -19.53 -23.20
C PHE A 130 3.37 -19.90 -21.82
N GLN A 131 4.00 -19.38 -20.77
CA GLN A 131 3.38 -19.31 -19.46
C GLN A 131 2.43 -18.12 -19.43
N VAL A 132 1.26 -18.30 -18.85
CA VAL A 132 0.20 -17.28 -18.84
C VAL A 132 -0.31 -17.11 -17.42
N THR A 133 -0.26 -15.88 -16.93
CA THR A 133 -0.92 -15.48 -15.67
C THR A 133 -2.04 -14.51 -15.98
N TRP A 134 -3.19 -14.72 -15.34
CA TRP A 134 -4.36 -13.89 -15.46
C TRP A 134 -4.89 -13.50 -14.08
N CYS A 135 -5.12 -12.21 -13.89
CA CYS A 135 -5.75 -11.64 -12.70
C CYS A 135 -7.04 -10.92 -13.11
N ASP A 136 -8.12 -11.03 -12.33
CA ASP A 136 -9.34 -10.27 -12.61
C ASP A 136 -10.18 -9.95 -11.37
N SER A 137 -11.06 -8.96 -11.52
CA SER A 137 -11.95 -8.45 -10.47
C SER A 137 -13.11 -9.38 -10.10
N ALA A 138 -13.33 -10.47 -10.84
CA ALA A 138 -14.39 -11.44 -10.59
C ALA A 138 -13.89 -12.71 -9.87
N ARG A 139 -12.57 -12.92 -9.77
CA ARG A 139 -11.95 -14.06 -9.09
C ARG A 139 -11.63 -13.76 -7.61
N PRO A 140 -12.16 -14.54 -6.66
CA PRO A 140 -11.88 -14.36 -5.23
C PRO A 140 -10.41 -14.52 -4.84
N THR A 141 -9.64 -15.28 -5.61
CA THR A 141 -8.20 -15.52 -5.38
C THR A 141 -7.31 -14.48 -6.08
N GLY A 142 -7.89 -13.51 -6.79
CA GLY A 142 -7.17 -12.46 -7.52
C GLY A 142 -6.53 -12.93 -8.83
N CYS A 143 -5.52 -13.81 -8.76
CA CYS A 143 -4.71 -14.23 -9.90
C CYS A 143 -4.61 -15.75 -10.03
N ALA A 144 -4.44 -16.26 -11.25
CA ALA A 144 -4.13 -17.66 -11.54
C ALA A 144 -3.13 -17.78 -12.69
N THR A 145 -2.18 -18.71 -12.56
CA THR A 145 -1.24 -19.08 -13.64
C THR A 145 -1.70 -20.40 -14.25
N MET A 146 -1.88 -20.42 -15.57
CA MET A 146 -2.31 -21.61 -16.30
C MET A 146 -1.22 -22.68 -16.23
N LYS A 147 -1.54 -23.88 -15.73
CA LYS A 147 -0.53 -24.93 -15.51
C LYS A 147 0.05 -25.48 -16.80
N HIS A 148 -0.77 -25.57 -17.85
CA HIS A 148 -0.33 -26.08 -19.14
C HIS A 148 0.12 -24.97 -20.08
N GLY A 149 -0.23 -23.71 -19.83
CA GLY A 149 0.17 -22.56 -20.64
C GLY A 149 -0.43 -22.58 -22.05
N ALA A 150 0.13 -21.75 -22.94
CA ALA A 150 -0.33 -21.57 -24.31
C ALA A 150 0.75 -21.88 -25.35
N LYS A 151 0.36 -22.11 -26.59
CA LYS A 151 1.29 -22.24 -27.73
C LYS A 151 0.61 -21.91 -29.04
N TRP A 152 1.42 -21.67 -30.07
CA TRP A 152 0.93 -21.62 -31.45
C TRP A 152 0.54 -23.02 -31.94
N GLU A 153 -0.67 -23.16 -32.46
CA GLU A 153 -1.15 -24.31 -33.21
C GLU A 153 -1.56 -23.82 -34.60
N GLY A 154 -0.64 -23.93 -35.58
CA GLY A 154 -0.83 -23.33 -36.90
C GLY A 154 -0.85 -21.81 -36.82
N ASP A 155 -1.98 -21.21 -37.19
CA ASP A 155 -2.27 -19.77 -37.14
C ASP A 155 -3.05 -19.34 -35.88
N GLN A 156 -3.34 -20.26 -34.98
CA GLN A 156 -4.06 -20.02 -33.73
C GLN A 156 -3.12 -20.02 -32.52
N VAL A 157 -3.48 -19.29 -31.46
CA VAL A 157 -2.87 -19.46 -30.13
C VAL A 157 -3.85 -20.20 -29.26
N VAL A 158 -3.42 -21.34 -28.72
CA VAL A 158 -4.26 -22.20 -27.89
C VAL A 158 -3.69 -22.23 -26.48
N ALA A 159 -4.43 -21.67 -25.53
CA ALA A 159 -4.17 -21.71 -24.11
C ALA A 159 -5.01 -22.80 -23.44
N LEU A 160 -4.38 -23.56 -22.55
CA LEU A 160 -5.00 -24.71 -21.89
C LEU A 160 -4.73 -24.65 -20.38
N ASP A 161 -5.73 -25.03 -19.60
CA ASP A 161 -5.56 -25.31 -18.18
C ASP A 161 -6.43 -26.48 -17.73
N GLU A 162 -6.01 -27.16 -16.66
CA GLU A 162 -6.79 -28.27 -16.08
C GLU A 162 -6.76 -28.24 -14.54
N TRP A 163 -7.91 -28.53 -13.95
CA TRP A 163 -8.08 -28.66 -12.50
C TRP A 163 -9.09 -29.74 -12.12
N ASP A 164 -9.06 -30.13 -10.85
CA ASP A 164 -10.06 -31.05 -10.29
C ASP A 164 -11.24 -30.25 -9.73
N GLU A 165 -12.45 -30.57 -10.19
CA GLU A 165 -13.71 -29.99 -9.74
C GLU A 165 -14.68 -31.11 -9.35
N ALA A 166 -15.05 -31.16 -8.07
CA ALA A 166 -15.94 -32.19 -7.51
C ALA A 166 -15.54 -33.65 -7.85
N GLY A 167 -14.24 -33.94 -7.88
CA GLY A 167 -13.69 -35.27 -8.19
C GLY A 167 -13.62 -35.62 -9.68
N LYS A 168 -13.90 -34.64 -10.57
CA LYS A 168 -13.72 -34.76 -12.01
C LYS A 168 -12.64 -33.80 -12.49
N LYS A 169 -11.81 -34.24 -13.44
CA LYS A 169 -10.90 -33.32 -14.13
C LYS A 169 -11.68 -32.48 -15.14
N VAL A 170 -11.49 -31.17 -15.06
CA VAL A 170 -12.08 -30.16 -15.95
C VAL A 170 -10.96 -29.53 -16.74
N THR A 171 -11.16 -29.40 -18.06
CA THR A 171 -10.27 -28.68 -18.97
C THR A 171 -10.91 -27.36 -19.35
N PHE A 172 -10.13 -26.29 -19.24
CA PHE A 172 -10.41 -25.00 -19.84
C PHE A 172 -9.51 -24.82 -21.06
N GLN A 173 -10.09 -24.30 -22.13
CA GLN A 173 -9.36 -23.98 -23.33
C GLN A 173 -9.77 -22.59 -23.81
N GLU A 174 -8.78 -21.78 -24.12
CA GLU A 174 -8.98 -20.50 -24.78
C GLU A 174 -8.23 -20.52 -26.11
N VAL A 175 -8.93 -20.14 -27.18
CA VAL A 175 -8.40 -20.16 -28.54
C VAL A 175 -8.48 -18.76 -29.12
N PHE A 176 -7.33 -18.21 -29.48
CA PHE A 176 -7.21 -17.01 -30.29
C PHE A 176 -7.14 -17.46 -31.76
N SER A 177 -8.17 -17.12 -32.54
CA SER A 177 -8.31 -17.45 -33.95
C SER A 177 -8.50 -16.20 -34.81
N ASP A 178 -8.48 -16.40 -36.13
CA ASP A 178 -8.70 -15.32 -37.11
C ASP A 178 -7.76 -14.13 -36.89
N ILE A 179 -6.54 -14.41 -36.40
CA ILE A 179 -5.57 -13.39 -36.00
C ILE A 179 -5.02 -12.72 -37.26
N THR A 180 -5.48 -11.51 -37.50
CA THR A 180 -5.02 -10.66 -38.61
C THR A 180 -4.57 -9.30 -38.09
N GLU A 181 -4.21 -8.38 -38.99
CA GLU A 181 -4.02 -6.99 -38.59
C GLU A 181 -5.32 -6.38 -38.03
N ASN A 182 -6.51 -6.84 -38.39
CA ASN A 182 -7.81 -6.49 -37.79
C ASN A 182 -8.86 -7.38 -38.45
N PRO A 183 -9.53 -8.34 -37.77
CA PRO A 183 -9.69 -8.54 -36.32
C PRO A 183 -8.85 -9.71 -35.74
N PHE A 184 -9.14 -10.10 -34.48
CA PHE A 184 -8.98 -11.47 -33.97
C PHE A 184 -10.22 -11.91 -33.16
N THR A 185 -10.36 -13.21 -32.94
CA THR A 185 -11.44 -13.80 -32.12
C THR A 185 -10.85 -14.60 -30.97
N GLN A 186 -11.33 -14.41 -29.75
CA GLN A 186 -11.08 -15.34 -28.64
C GLN A 186 -12.32 -16.19 -28.41
N THR A 187 -12.12 -17.49 -28.24
CA THR A 187 -13.19 -18.41 -27.86
C THR A 187 -12.78 -19.23 -26.67
N LEU A 188 -13.56 -19.13 -25.60
CA LEU A 188 -13.35 -19.84 -24.34
C LEU A 188 -14.24 -21.07 -24.30
N TYR A 189 -13.67 -22.20 -23.88
CA TYR A 189 -14.32 -23.49 -23.78
C TYR A 189 -14.04 -24.13 -22.42
N GLN A 190 -14.99 -24.91 -21.91
CA GLN A 190 -14.81 -25.72 -20.72
C GLN A 190 -15.58 -27.04 -20.83
N GLY A 191 -15.03 -28.10 -20.22
CA GLY A 191 -15.68 -29.40 -20.16
C GLY A 191 -14.88 -30.41 -19.34
N GLU A 192 -15.41 -31.62 -19.20
CA GLU A 192 -14.69 -32.73 -18.57
C GLU A 192 -13.47 -33.11 -19.42
N SER A 193 -12.31 -33.30 -18.79
CA SER A 193 -11.04 -33.54 -19.48
C SER A 193 -11.09 -34.80 -20.34
N GLY A 194 -10.64 -34.68 -21.59
CA GLY A 194 -10.73 -35.74 -22.61
C GLY A 194 -12.11 -35.93 -23.24
N GLY A 195 -13.11 -35.13 -22.84
CA GLY A 195 -14.44 -35.08 -23.45
C GLY A 195 -14.62 -33.90 -24.42
N ASN A 196 -15.87 -33.70 -24.87
CA ASN A 196 -16.22 -32.55 -25.70
C ASN A 196 -16.32 -31.28 -24.86
N LEU A 197 -15.49 -30.28 -25.16
CA LEU A 197 -15.54 -28.98 -24.50
C LEU A 197 -16.72 -28.16 -25.04
N LYS A 198 -17.46 -27.51 -24.13
CA LYS A 198 -18.55 -26.60 -24.47
C LYS A 198 -18.02 -25.18 -24.55
N ARG A 199 -18.45 -24.44 -25.56
CA ARG A 199 -18.15 -23.01 -25.68
C ARG A 199 -18.84 -22.25 -24.56
N LEU A 200 -18.09 -21.39 -23.89
CA LEU A 200 -18.57 -20.51 -22.81
C LEU A 200 -18.77 -19.10 -23.31
N VAL A 201 -17.72 -18.53 -23.90
CA VAL A 201 -17.69 -17.11 -24.32
C VAL A 201 -17.01 -17.00 -25.68
N THR A 202 -17.50 -16.09 -26.51
CA THR A 202 -16.82 -15.62 -27.71
C THR A 202 -16.58 -14.12 -27.60
N ILE A 203 -15.34 -13.69 -27.79
CA ILE A 203 -14.92 -12.30 -27.77
C ILE A 203 -14.43 -11.96 -29.17
N ASN A 204 -15.13 -11.04 -29.84
CA ASN A 204 -14.69 -10.53 -31.14
C ASN A 204 -13.94 -9.22 -30.91
N ALA A 205 -12.63 -9.25 -31.17
CA ALA A 205 -11.75 -8.09 -31.01
C ALA A 205 -11.54 -7.42 -32.37
N THR A 206 -12.13 -6.24 -32.53
CA THR A 206 -11.87 -5.39 -33.71
C THR A 206 -10.81 -4.39 -33.32
N ARG A 207 -9.71 -4.33 -34.08
CA ARG A 207 -8.67 -3.34 -33.83
C ARG A 207 -9.34 -1.98 -33.89
N LYS A 208 -9.20 -1.18 -32.84
CA LYS A 208 -9.57 0.23 -32.93
C LYS A 208 -8.67 0.77 -34.02
N THR A 209 -9.26 1.14 -35.17
CA THR A 209 -8.52 1.87 -36.20
C THR A 209 -7.84 2.98 -35.44
N ALA A 210 -6.50 3.00 -35.52
CA ALA A 210 -5.78 4.15 -35.04
C ALA A 210 -6.54 5.37 -35.59
N PRO A 211 -6.91 6.36 -34.76
CA PRO A 211 -7.47 7.60 -35.28
C PRO A 211 -6.61 7.99 -36.47
N PRO A 212 -7.24 8.31 -37.62
CA PRO A 212 -6.67 8.24 -38.97
C PRO A 212 -5.22 8.62 -38.86
N ALA A 213 -4.31 7.62 -39.03
CA ALA A 213 -2.92 7.62 -38.54
C ALA A 213 -2.61 9.04 -38.22
N VAL A 214 -2.83 9.45 -36.96
CA VAL A 214 -2.71 10.84 -36.57
C VAL A 214 -1.43 11.23 -37.29
N THR A 215 -1.52 12.03 -38.36
CA THR A 215 -0.36 12.74 -38.89
C THR A 215 0.15 13.28 -37.61
N ALA A 216 1.28 12.74 -37.11
CA ALA A 216 1.66 12.86 -35.71
C ALA A 216 1.17 14.23 -35.29
N SER A 217 0.16 14.34 -34.41
CA SER A 217 -0.64 15.57 -34.26
C SER A 217 0.29 16.54 -33.59
N ALA A 218 1.19 17.10 -34.38
CA ALA A 218 2.63 17.08 -34.16
C ALA A 218 3.08 16.44 -32.85
N SER A 219 2.61 15.23 -32.44
CA SER A 219 2.61 14.76 -31.04
C SER A 219 2.90 15.91 -30.07
N THR A 220 2.00 16.92 -29.99
CA THR A 220 2.32 18.34 -29.68
C THR A 220 3.69 18.44 -29.03
N PRO A 221 4.74 19.07 -29.61
CA PRO A 221 6.15 18.86 -29.27
C PRO A 221 6.48 18.43 -27.81
N GLY A 222 5.78 19.01 -26.83
CA GLY A 222 5.64 18.54 -25.46
C GLY A 222 5.40 17.03 -25.18
N THR A 223 4.66 16.23 -25.96
CA THR A 223 4.41 14.80 -25.64
C THR A 223 5.62 13.92 -25.97
N LEU A 224 6.26 14.10 -27.13
CA LEU A 224 7.53 13.42 -27.43
C LEU A 224 8.66 13.89 -26.52
N ALA A 225 8.70 15.19 -26.24
CA ALA A 225 9.65 15.76 -25.29
C ALA A 225 9.47 15.19 -23.88
N ALA A 226 8.23 15.01 -23.41
CA ALA A 226 7.94 14.40 -22.12
C ALA A 226 8.39 12.93 -22.07
N VAL A 227 8.16 12.15 -23.12
CA VAL A 227 8.65 10.77 -23.21
C VAL A 227 10.18 10.72 -23.23
N ALA A 228 10.83 11.61 -23.97
CA ALA A 228 12.29 11.70 -24.02
C ALA A 228 12.87 12.12 -22.65
N ALA A 229 12.26 13.09 -21.98
CA ALA A 229 12.61 13.50 -20.63
C ALA A 229 12.43 12.36 -19.62
N ALA A 230 11.31 11.63 -19.68
CA ALA A 230 11.06 10.48 -18.80
C ALA A 230 12.09 9.35 -19.00
N ARG A 231 12.62 9.15 -20.21
CA ARG A 231 13.72 8.19 -20.47
C ARG A 231 15.04 8.55 -19.79
N THR A 232 15.18 9.77 -19.27
CA THR A 232 16.37 10.16 -18.49
C THR A 232 16.34 9.62 -17.06
N ILE A 233 15.18 9.14 -16.60
CA ILE A 233 15.04 8.41 -15.35
C ILE A 233 15.64 7.02 -15.55
N THR A 234 16.70 6.70 -14.80
CA THR A 234 17.41 5.43 -14.94
C THR A 234 17.60 4.75 -13.60
N ALA A 235 17.53 3.41 -13.59
CA ALA A 235 17.72 2.63 -12.37
C ALA A 235 19.07 2.90 -11.65
N PRO A 236 20.22 3.09 -12.34
CA PRO A 236 21.47 3.46 -11.67
C PRO A 236 21.37 4.80 -10.91
N ALA A 237 20.63 5.77 -11.44
CA ALA A 237 20.53 7.08 -10.83
C ALA A 237 19.59 7.09 -9.62
N VAL A 238 18.43 6.43 -9.73
CA VAL A 238 17.55 6.16 -8.58
C VAL A 238 18.33 5.44 -7.48
N ARG A 239 19.08 4.38 -7.83
CA ARG A 239 19.89 3.61 -6.89
C ARG A 239 20.97 4.46 -6.21
N ALA A 240 21.55 5.46 -6.88
CA ALA A 240 22.54 6.35 -6.29
C ALA A 240 21.94 7.22 -5.17
N HIS A 241 20.75 7.79 -5.42
CA HIS A 241 20.00 8.54 -4.40
C HIS A 241 19.62 7.63 -3.22
N MET A 242 19.04 6.46 -3.51
CA MET A 242 18.63 5.50 -2.47
C MET A 242 19.82 5.07 -1.60
N ARG A 243 20.98 4.77 -2.20
CA ARG A 243 22.18 4.36 -1.46
C ARG A 243 22.62 5.41 -0.46
N PHE A 244 22.68 6.68 -0.86
CA PHE A 244 23.08 7.75 0.05
C PHE A 244 22.02 7.99 1.11
N LEU A 245 20.75 8.10 0.70
CA LEU A 245 19.65 8.37 1.61
C LEU A 245 19.48 7.26 2.66
N SER A 246 19.79 6.01 2.32
CA SER A 246 19.69 4.87 3.24
C SER A 246 21.00 4.56 3.98
N ASP A 247 22.04 5.40 3.87
CA ASP A 247 23.34 5.15 4.48
C ASP A 247 23.30 5.37 6.00
N SER A 248 24.08 4.59 6.75
CA SER A 248 24.17 4.71 8.20
C SER A 248 24.72 6.07 8.67
N VAL A 249 25.44 6.81 7.82
CA VAL A 249 25.90 8.18 8.11
C VAL A 249 24.74 9.16 8.38
N LEU A 250 23.54 8.82 7.89
CA LEU A 250 22.31 9.59 8.08
C LEU A 250 21.50 9.12 9.29
N GLU A 251 21.99 8.15 10.08
CA GLU A 251 21.43 7.79 11.39
C GLU A 251 19.92 7.49 11.35
N GLY A 252 19.43 6.95 10.22
CA GLY A 252 18.03 6.62 9.99
C GLY A 252 17.08 7.82 9.85
N ARG A 253 17.61 9.05 9.74
CA ARG A 253 16.85 10.27 9.39
C ARG A 253 15.63 10.54 10.26
N GLU A 254 15.71 10.31 11.58
CA GLU A 254 14.62 10.67 12.49
C GLU A 254 14.26 12.16 12.34
N THR A 255 12.97 12.48 12.32
CA THR A 255 12.49 13.87 12.28
C THR A 255 13.16 14.73 13.36
N GLY A 256 13.74 15.86 12.94
CA GLY A 256 14.49 16.77 13.81
C GLY A 256 15.90 16.30 14.21
N SER A 257 16.40 15.19 13.64
CA SER A 257 17.75 14.70 13.88
C SER A 257 18.80 15.35 12.96
N ARG A 258 20.07 15.23 13.35
CA ARG A 258 21.21 15.58 12.51
C ARG A 258 21.18 14.82 11.17
N GLY A 259 20.83 13.55 11.20
CA GLY A 259 20.68 12.69 10.03
C GLY A 259 19.66 13.23 9.03
N TYR A 260 18.50 13.66 9.53
CA TYR A 260 17.47 14.32 8.73
C TYR A 260 17.96 15.63 8.13
N ASP A 261 18.65 16.46 8.93
CA ASP A 261 19.17 17.74 8.47
C ASP A 261 20.14 17.60 7.28
N VAL A 262 20.99 16.57 7.30
CA VAL A 262 21.90 16.24 6.20
C VAL A 262 21.11 15.75 4.98
N ALA A 263 20.09 14.91 5.18
CA ALA A 263 19.24 14.44 4.09
C ALA A 263 18.47 15.59 3.41
N ALA A 264 17.93 16.53 4.18
CA ALA A 264 17.24 17.70 3.67
C ALA A 264 18.18 18.63 2.87
N LEU A 265 19.40 18.83 3.37
CA LEU A 265 20.44 19.57 2.63
C LEU A 265 20.83 18.85 1.34
N TYR A 266 20.94 17.52 1.36
CA TYR A 266 21.22 16.73 0.18
C TYR A 266 20.13 16.91 -0.88
N VAL A 267 18.85 16.74 -0.53
CA VAL A 267 17.72 16.92 -1.45
C VAL A 267 17.70 18.33 -2.03
N ALA A 268 17.85 19.36 -1.19
CA ALA A 268 17.93 20.75 -1.64
C ALA A 268 19.10 20.97 -2.62
N SER A 269 20.28 20.41 -2.32
CA SER A 269 21.47 20.50 -3.19
C SER A 269 21.25 19.77 -4.52
N GLN A 270 20.56 18.62 -4.52
CA GLN A 270 20.20 17.91 -5.74
C GLN A 270 19.27 18.77 -6.60
N LEU A 271 18.21 19.34 -6.03
CA LEU A 271 17.30 20.24 -6.74
C LEU A 271 18.02 21.48 -7.30
N GLU A 272 18.86 22.11 -6.49
CA GLU A 272 19.67 23.28 -6.90
C GLU A 272 20.61 22.93 -8.07
N SER A 273 21.30 21.81 -8.00
CA SER A 273 22.22 21.35 -9.06
C SER A 273 21.51 21.11 -10.40
N MET A 274 20.21 20.81 -10.37
CA MET A 274 19.36 20.63 -11.55
C MET A 274 18.80 21.96 -12.07
N GLY A 275 18.95 23.06 -11.33
CA GLY A 275 18.38 24.36 -11.64
C GLY A 275 16.91 24.53 -11.22
N VAL A 276 16.36 23.60 -10.43
CA VAL A 276 15.03 23.75 -9.82
C VAL A 276 15.08 24.90 -8.82
N ARG A 277 14.12 25.81 -8.83
CA ARG A 277 14.15 27.00 -7.97
C ARG A 277 13.63 26.68 -6.57
N PRO A 278 14.12 27.37 -5.53
CA PRO A 278 13.55 27.26 -4.19
C PRO A 278 12.08 27.70 -4.15
N ALA A 279 11.28 27.00 -3.34
CA ALA A 279 9.87 27.30 -3.11
C ALA A 279 9.47 27.17 -1.63
N GLY A 280 10.46 27.13 -0.73
CA GLY A 280 10.26 27.26 0.71
C GLY A 280 10.16 28.72 1.16
N GLU A 281 10.37 28.94 2.45
CA GLU A 281 10.25 30.25 3.09
C GLU A 281 11.42 31.16 2.70
N ASN A 282 11.13 32.47 2.60
CA ASN A 282 12.12 33.52 2.38
C ASN A 282 13.08 33.26 1.19
N GLY A 283 12.60 32.59 0.14
CA GLY A 283 13.39 32.27 -1.05
C GLY A 283 14.37 31.10 -0.87
N THR A 284 14.21 30.29 0.18
CA THR A 284 15.01 29.08 0.43
C THR A 284 14.26 27.82 -0.04
N TYR A 285 14.91 26.65 -0.02
CA TYR A 285 14.21 25.36 -0.23
C TYR A 285 13.45 24.90 1.01
N PHE A 286 13.59 25.55 2.15
CA PHE A 286 13.14 25.01 3.43
C PHE A 286 11.89 25.73 3.92
N GLN A 287 10.94 24.96 4.44
CA GLN A 287 9.89 25.46 5.31
C GLN A 287 10.10 24.85 6.69
N LYS A 288 10.26 25.71 7.70
CA LYS A 288 10.44 25.25 9.08
C LYS A 288 9.12 24.73 9.64
N VAL A 289 9.18 23.59 10.32
CA VAL A 289 8.05 22.97 11.00
C VAL A 289 8.37 22.96 12.50
N PRO A 290 7.75 23.84 13.31
CA PRO A 290 7.94 23.84 14.74
C PRO A 290 7.19 22.66 15.36
N LEU A 291 7.89 21.82 16.11
CA LEU A 291 7.36 20.56 16.64
C LEU A 291 7.57 20.47 18.15
N ARG A 292 6.73 19.67 18.81
CA ARG A 292 6.96 19.19 20.17
C ARG A 292 7.03 17.68 20.15
N LYS A 293 8.06 17.11 20.77
CA LYS A 293 8.15 15.70 21.11
C LYS A 293 7.76 15.50 22.56
N ALA A 294 6.96 14.48 22.84
CA ALA A 294 6.66 14.01 24.17
C ALA A 294 7.15 12.57 24.34
N ILE A 295 7.75 12.27 25.50
CA ILE A 295 8.15 10.91 25.88
C ILE A 295 7.62 10.64 27.28
N ASN A 296 6.94 9.51 27.45
CA ASN A 296 6.48 9.05 28.76
C ASN A 296 7.65 8.47 29.58
N ASP A 297 7.73 8.86 30.86
CA ASP A 297 8.65 8.27 31.84
C ASP A 297 7.94 7.12 32.56
N GLY A 298 8.10 5.91 32.04
CA GLY A 298 7.49 4.70 32.59
C GLY A 298 7.92 4.39 34.03
N SER A 299 9.08 4.91 34.48
CA SER A 299 9.55 4.71 35.87
C SER A 299 8.80 5.56 36.90
N LYS A 300 8.11 6.61 36.44
CA LYS A 300 7.27 7.50 37.26
C LYS A 300 5.79 7.41 36.89
N SER A 301 5.44 6.58 35.92
CA SER A 301 4.07 6.39 35.46
C SER A 301 3.55 5.03 35.96
N SER A 302 2.24 4.89 36.12
CA SER A 302 1.63 3.64 36.60
C SER A 302 0.20 3.46 36.09
N LEU A 303 -0.15 2.25 35.70
CA LEU A 303 -1.52 1.84 35.36
C LEU A 303 -1.98 0.68 36.27
N ALA A 304 -3.14 0.82 36.89
CA ALA A 304 -3.78 -0.21 37.70
C ALA A 304 -5.26 -0.40 37.35
N LEU A 305 -5.74 -1.63 37.43
CA LEU A 305 -7.15 -1.99 37.30
C LEU A 305 -7.78 -2.15 38.68
N ILE A 306 -8.82 -1.37 38.95
CA ILE A 306 -9.46 -1.23 40.27
C ILE A 306 -10.85 -1.85 40.20
N GLY A 307 -11.00 -3.00 40.85
CA GLY A 307 -12.26 -3.72 40.98
C GLY A 307 -12.93 -3.39 42.31
N SER A 308 -14.09 -3.99 42.57
CA SER A 308 -14.83 -3.78 43.82
C SER A 308 -14.14 -4.39 45.05
N ALA A 309 -13.31 -5.43 44.86
CA ALA A 309 -12.69 -6.20 45.95
C ALA A 309 -11.18 -6.44 45.76
N ASN A 310 -10.63 -6.04 44.61
CA ASN A 310 -9.23 -6.28 44.26
C ASN A 310 -8.67 -5.14 43.40
N GLU A 311 -7.35 -5.03 43.43
CA GLU A 311 -6.57 -4.12 42.61
C GLU A 311 -5.48 -4.92 41.92
N ILE A 312 -5.32 -4.70 40.61
CA ILE A 312 -4.26 -5.32 39.81
C ILE A 312 -3.36 -4.20 39.30
N GLN A 313 -2.14 -4.16 39.84
CA GLN A 313 -1.09 -3.31 39.31
C GLN A 313 -0.53 -3.97 38.05
N LEU A 314 -0.66 -3.30 36.89
CA LEU A 314 -0.09 -3.81 35.64
C LEU A 314 1.42 -3.51 35.58
N GLN A 315 2.15 -4.34 34.83
CA GLN A 315 3.60 -4.24 34.64
C GLN A 315 3.94 -3.50 33.33
N ASP A 316 4.69 -2.40 33.44
CA ASP A 316 5.15 -1.63 32.27
C ASP A 316 6.03 -2.51 31.35
N GLY A 317 5.79 -2.42 30.04
CA GLY A 317 6.46 -3.19 28.99
C GLY A 317 5.97 -4.62 28.83
N ALA A 318 5.42 -5.25 29.86
CA ALA A 318 4.86 -6.61 29.79
C ALA A 318 3.34 -6.60 29.52
N ASP A 319 2.60 -5.79 30.29
CA ASP A 319 1.14 -5.72 30.21
C ASP A 319 0.67 -4.51 29.40
N TYR A 320 1.44 -3.42 29.42
CA TYR A 320 1.08 -2.17 28.76
C TYR A 320 2.29 -1.29 28.44
N VAL A 321 2.09 -0.29 27.58
CA VAL A 321 2.98 0.86 27.40
C VAL A 321 2.12 2.12 27.22
N PHE A 322 2.47 3.20 27.90
CA PHE A 322 1.77 4.48 27.76
C PHE A 322 2.03 5.14 26.39
N PHE A 323 0.98 5.73 25.82
CA PHE A 323 1.14 6.75 24.79
C PHE A 323 1.65 8.03 25.45
N ALA A 324 2.56 8.74 24.78
CA ALA A 324 3.07 10.00 25.31
C ALA A 324 2.03 11.13 25.19
N ASP A 325 1.95 11.97 26.21
CA ASP A 325 1.01 13.11 26.26
C ASP A 325 1.73 14.41 25.81
N LEU A 326 1.21 15.06 24.77
CA LEU A 326 1.75 16.31 24.23
C LEU A 326 1.27 17.57 24.95
N ASP A 327 0.21 17.47 25.75
CA ASP A 327 -0.42 18.59 26.47
C ASP A 327 0.05 18.68 27.93
N HIS A 328 0.24 17.53 28.58
CA HIS A 328 0.55 17.47 30.02
C HIS A 328 1.88 16.78 30.32
N THR A 329 2.66 17.40 31.19
CA THR A 329 3.87 16.78 31.75
C THR A 329 3.58 15.82 32.91
N GLU A 330 2.40 15.92 33.52
CA GLU A 330 1.96 15.02 34.58
C GLU A 330 0.42 15.01 34.66
N THR A 331 -0.17 13.82 34.73
CA THR A 331 -1.62 13.66 34.92
C THR A 331 -1.95 12.47 35.81
N SER A 332 -3.15 12.50 36.39
CA SER A 332 -3.73 11.32 37.04
C SER A 332 -5.24 11.29 36.82
N VAL A 333 -5.76 10.11 36.50
CA VAL A 333 -7.18 9.85 36.34
C VAL A 333 -7.53 8.47 36.90
N GLN A 334 -8.67 8.38 37.59
CA GLN A 334 -9.28 7.10 37.95
C GLN A 334 -10.74 7.14 37.52
N ALA A 335 -11.12 6.28 36.57
CA ALA A 335 -12.49 6.24 36.06
C ALA A 335 -12.89 4.83 35.60
N PRO A 336 -14.21 4.52 35.58
CA PRO A 336 -14.72 3.26 35.04
C PRO A 336 -14.26 3.03 33.60
N VAL A 337 -14.03 1.77 33.23
CA VAL A 337 -13.67 1.39 31.86
C VAL A 337 -14.89 0.88 31.10
N VAL A 338 -15.05 1.35 29.87
CA VAL A 338 -16.07 0.87 28.93
C VAL A 338 -15.37 0.38 27.67
N PHE A 339 -15.65 -0.84 27.24
CA PHE A 339 -15.21 -1.31 25.94
C PHE A 339 -16.14 -0.77 24.85
N VAL A 340 -15.57 -0.26 23.76
CA VAL A 340 -16.30 0.45 22.68
C VAL A 340 -15.81 0.00 21.30
N GLY A 341 -15.67 -1.31 21.07
CA GLY A 341 -15.39 -1.85 19.74
C GLY A 341 -14.12 -1.26 19.12
N CYS A 342 -14.22 -0.73 17.90
CA CYS A 342 -13.12 -0.02 17.22
C CYS A 342 -13.03 1.46 17.66
N GLY A 343 -13.96 1.95 18.48
CA GLY A 343 -14.00 3.32 18.98
C GLY A 343 -14.49 4.34 17.95
N LEU A 344 -15.41 3.94 17.06
CA LEU A 344 -15.79 4.73 15.88
C LEU A 344 -17.24 5.22 15.93
N THR A 345 -17.47 6.41 15.38
CA THR A 345 -18.78 6.91 14.96
C THR A 345 -18.64 7.44 13.53
N ALA A 346 -19.23 6.72 12.59
CA ALA A 346 -19.18 6.96 11.14
C ALA A 346 -20.61 6.85 10.57
N PRO A 347 -21.48 7.84 10.79
CA PRO A 347 -22.89 7.80 10.38
C PRO A 347 -23.05 7.64 8.87
N GLU A 348 -22.15 8.23 8.07
CA GLU A 348 -22.11 8.09 6.61
C GLU A 348 -21.85 6.65 6.15
N LEU A 349 -21.23 5.83 7.00
CA LEU A 349 -21.00 4.40 6.78
C LEU A 349 -21.99 3.50 7.54
N ASN A 350 -23.01 4.10 8.18
CA ASN A 350 -23.96 3.41 9.07
C ASN A 350 -23.23 2.57 10.15
N TYR A 351 -22.23 3.16 10.81
CA TYR A 351 -21.46 2.48 11.86
C TYR A 351 -21.32 3.38 13.10
N ASP A 352 -21.61 2.85 14.28
CA ASP A 352 -21.43 3.56 15.54
C ASP A 352 -21.22 2.59 16.70
N ASP A 353 -19.98 2.50 17.20
CA ASP A 353 -19.63 1.71 18.37
C ASP A 353 -20.15 2.32 19.67
N TYR A 354 -20.38 3.64 19.71
CA TYR A 354 -20.86 4.35 20.90
C TYR A 354 -22.38 4.25 21.07
N ALA A 355 -23.08 3.65 20.10
CA ALA A 355 -24.53 3.53 20.12
C ALA A 355 -25.02 2.79 21.38
N GLY A 356 -25.80 3.49 22.21
CA GLY A 356 -26.43 2.92 23.40
C GLY A 356 -25.52 2.83 24.64
N VAL A 357 -24.34 3.46 24.62
CA VAL A 357 -23.44 3.53 25.78
C VAL A 357 -23.07 4.97 26.12
N ASP A 358 -22.94 5.27 27.42
CA ASP A 358 -22.42 6.57 27.89
C ASP A 358 -20.97 6.40 28.35
N VAL A 359 -20.05 7.12 27.71
CA VAL A 359 -18.62 7.11 28.01
C VAL A 359 -18.12 8.42 28.63
N ARG A 360 -19.03 9.36 28.94
CA ARG A 360 -18.65 10.65 29.50
C ARG A 360 -17.95 10.49 30.85
N GLY A 361 -16.75 11.04 30.97
CA GLY A 361 -15.94 10.93 32.18
C GLY A 361 -15.35 9.55 32.42
N LYS A 362 -15.38 8.65 31.44
CA LYS A 362 -14.88 7.27 31.54
C LYS A 362 -13.62 7.07 30.71
N VAL A 363 -12.87 6.01 31.05
CA VAL A 363 -11.80 5.49 30.19
C VAL A 363 -12.43 4.53 29.19
N ILE A 364 -12.12 4.67 27.91
CA ILE A 364 -12.59 3.72 26.90
C ILE A 364 -11.51 2.70 26.57
N ALA A 365 -11.91 1.47 26.28
CA ALA A 365 -11.06 0.42 25.72
C ALA A 365 -11.48 0.16 24.27
N VAL A 366 -10.52 0.20 23.34
CA VAL A 366 -10.81 0.14 21.89
C VAL A 366 -9.81 -0.75 21.17
N VAL A 367 -10.27 -1.43 20.13
CA VAL A 367 -9.45 -2.17 19.17
C VAL A 367 -8.85 -1.18 18.17
N GLY A 368 -7.56 -1.35 17.84
CA GLY A 368 -6.82 -0.42 16.97
C GLY A 368 -7.27 -0.39 15.51
N ASN A 369 -7.91 -1.45 15.01
CA ASN A 369 -8.31 -1.55 13.60
C ASN A 369 -9.62 -0.79 13.30
N ALA A 370 -10.06 -0.87 12.05
CA ALA A 370 -11.39 -0.44 11.61
C ALA A 370 -12.11 -1.58 10.87
N PRO A 371 -13.46 -1.56 10.80
CA PRO A 371 -14.24 -2.63 10.17
C PRO A 371 -13.77 -2.97 8.75
N ALA A 372 -13.58 -4.26 8.48
CA ALA A 372 -13.17 -4.76 7.17
C ALA A 372 -14.16 -4.45 6.03
N ARG A 373 -15.41 -4.11 6.35
CA ARG A 373 -16.42 -3.67 5.38
C ARG A 373 -16.20 -2.25 4.84
N PHE A 374 -15.34 -1.45 5.46
CA PHE A 374 -15.00 -0.11 4.96
C PHE A 374 -14.07 -0.25 3.76
N SER A 375 -14.13 0.70 2.82
CA SER A 375 -13.14 0.75 1.73
C SER A 375 -11.74 0.93 2.32
N SER A 376 -10.69 0.61 1.55
CA SER A 376 -9.31 0.74 2.03
C SER A 376 -8.98 2.14 2.57
N THR A 377 -9.43 3.20 1.87
CA THR A 377 -9.21 4.58 2.27
C THR A 377 -9.98 4.95 3.55
N GLU A 378 -11.26 4.59 3.63
CA GLU A 378 -12.07 4.83 4.83
C GLU A 378 -11.52 4.06 6.04
N ARG A 379 -11.09 2.82 5.82
CA ARG A 379 -10.51 1.98 6.86
C ARG A 379 -9.19 2.57 7.37
N ALA A 380 -8.33 3.07 6.49
CA ALA A 380 -7.08 3.76 6.89
C ALA A 380 -7.39 5.01 7.72
N TYR A 381 -8.35 5.83 7.29
CA TYR A 381 -8.78 7.01 8.03
C TYR A 381 -9.32 6.67 9.43
N TYR A 382 -10.15 5.63 9.55
CA TYR A 382 -10.74 5.25 10.84
C TYR A 382 -9.84 4.37 11.73
N ALA A 383 -8.79 3.78 11.17
CA ALA A 383 -7.75 3.09 11.93
C ALA A 383 -6.74 4.08 12.53
N ASP A 384 -6.60 5.29 11.99
CA ASP A 384 -5.71 6.33 12.51
C ASP A 384 -6.03 6.67 13.99
N GLY A 385 -4.98 6.68 14.81
CA GLY A 385 -5.06 6.95 16.23
C GLY A 385 -5.60 8.34 16.54
N ILE A 386 -5.19 9.37 15.81
CA ILE A 386 -5.65 10.76 16.04
C ILE A 386 -7.16 10.88 15.79
N THR A 387 -7.66 10.22 14.76
CA THR A 387 -9.10 10.15 14.44
C THR A 387 -9.88 9.46 15.57
N LYS A 388 -9.37 8.34 16.11
CA LYS A 388 -9.99 7.66 17.26
C LYS A 388 -10.00 8.55 18.52
N LEU A 389 -8.89 9.23 18.81
CA LEU A 389 -8.80 10.15 19.96
C LEU A 389 -9.81 11.30 19.82
N ARG A 390 -9.96 11.88 18.62
CA ARG A 390 -10.95 12.92 18.34
C ARG A 390 -12.38 12.45 18.60
N ILE A 391 -12.73 11.26 18.12
CA ILE A 391 -14.05 10.66 18.34
C ILE A 391 -14.27 10.39 19.83
N ALA A 392 -13.28 9.83 20.53
CA ALA A 392 -13.35 9.55 21.96
C ALA A 392 -13.65 10.82 22.78
N VAL A 393 -12.95 11.92 22.50
CA VAL A 393 -13.19 13.22 23.15
C VAL A 393 -14.56 13.78 22.82
N ALA A 394 -15.02 13.67 21.57
CA ALA A 394 -16.35 14.13 21.16
C ALA A 394 -17.47 13.43 21.97
N HIS A 395 -17.27 12.16 22.36
CA HIS A 395 -18.17 11.42 23.24
C HIS A 395 -17.92 11.64 24.74
N GLY A 396 -16.87 12.39 25.10
CA GLY A 396 -16.56 12.81 26.46
C GLY A 396 -15.70 11.83 27.26
N ALA A 397 -14.98 10.92 26.60
CA ALA A 397 -13.99 10.06 27.26
C ALA A 397 -12.87 10.90 27.89
N VAL A 398 -12.28 10.41 28.98
CA VAL A 398 -11.17 11.07 29.71
C VAL A 398 -9.87 10.26 29.69
N GLY A 399 -9.87 9.12 29.01
CA GLY A 399 -8.70 8.29 28.77
C GLY A 399 -9.01 7.16 27.81
N ILE A 400 -7.96 6.52 27.28
CA ILE A 400 -8.07 5.50 26.23
C ILE A 400 -7.10 4.35 26.46
N LEU A 401 -7.59 3.12 26.32
CA LEU A 401 -6.79 1.91 26.34
C LEU A 401 -6.91 1.23 24.97
N GLY A 402 -5.82 1.19 24.21
CA GLY A 402 -5.74 0.39 23.00
C GLY A 402 -5.56 -1.07 23.38
N VAL A 403 -6.51 -1.93 23.00
CA VAL A 403 -6.44 -3.37 23.30
C VAL A 403 -5.97 -4.13 22.07
N SER A 404 -5.08 -5.09 22.29
CA SER A 404 -4.58 -5.99 21.25
C SER A 404 -5.39 -7.28 21.29
N LEU A 405 -5.95 -7.68 20.15
CA LEU A 405 -6.58 -8.99 20.03
C LEU A 405 -5.51 -10.06 19.74
N PRO A 406 -5.72 -11.34 20.09
CA PRO A 406 -4.74 -12.41 19.88
C PRO A 406 -4.28 -12.58 18.42
N GLU A 407 -5.12 -12.20 17.45
CA GLU A 407 -4.78 -12.16 16.03
C GLU A 407 -3.83 -11.01 15.67
N ASP A 408 -3.99 -9.84 16.31
CA ASP A 408 -3.18 -8.65 16.03
C ASP A 408 -1.73 -8.89 16.43
N GLU A 409 -1.47 -9.57 17.56
CA GLU A 409 -0.11 -9.87 18.02
C GLU A 409 0.61 -10.94 17.19
N LYS A 410 -0.12 -11.72 16.39
CA LYS A 410 0.52 -12.63 15.41
C LYS A 410 1.13 -11.87 14.26
N ASP A 411 0.45 -10.80 13.83
CA ASP A 411 0.86 -9.97 12.70
C ASP A 411 1.83 -8.86 13.14
N SER A 412 1.65 -8.31 14.33
CA SER A 412 2.55 -7.34 14.98
C SER A 412 2.85 -7.76 16.42
N PRO A 413 3.90 -8.57 16.63
CA PRO A 413 4.30 -8.99 17.96
C PRO A 413 4.50 -7.82 18.92
N TRP A 414 3.98 -7.92 20.14
CA TRP A 414 4.05 -6.88 21.16
C TRP A 414 5.44 -6.29 21.36
N GLN A 415 6.47 -7.15 21.36
CA GLN A 415 7.88 -6.76 21.48
C GLN A 415 8.38 -5.78 20.39
N TRP A 416 7.73 -5.74 19.23
CA TRP A 416 8.04 -4.78 18.16
C TRP A 416 7.26 -3.47 18.32
N ALA A 417 6.05 -3.52 18.87
CA ALA A 417 5.23 -2.33 19.13
C ALA A 417 5.75 -1.50 20.31
N VAL A 418 6.20 -2.15 21.39
CA VAL A 418 6.74 -1.49 22.61
C VAL A 418 7.76 -0.38 22.28
N PRO A 419 8.86 -0.64 21.54
CA PRO A 419 9.86 0.38 21.26
C PRO A 419 9.33 1.52 20.38
N GLN A 420 8.40 1.24 19.45
CA GLN A 420 7.77 2.26 18.63
C GLN A 420 6.91 3.20 19.48
N ILE A 421 6.09 2.65 20.38
CA ILE A 421 5.28 3.45 21.30
C ILE A 421 6.16 4.26 22.25
N ARG A 422 7.25 3.67 22.76
CA ARG A 422 8.22 4.36 23.64
C ARG A 422 9.03 5.45 22.94
N ALA A 423 9.12 5.44 21.60
CA ALA A 423 9.74 6.53 20.85
C ALA A 423 9.03 7.88 21.08
N GLY A 424 7.78 7.81 21.53
CA GLY A 424 6.99 8.95 21.96
C GLY A 424 6.05 9.48 20.87
N ALA A 425 5.37 10.56 21.20
CA ALA A 425 4.49 11.27 20.30
C ALA A 425 5.16 12.57 19.84
N ARG A 426 4.78 13.03 18.66
CA ARG A 426 5.20 14.32 18.11
C ARG A 426 4.00 14.97 17.46
N ASP A 427 4.03 16.30 17.41
CA ASP A 427 3.10 17.07 16.60
C ASP A 427 3.64 18.48 16.36
N TRP A 428 3.14 19.14 15.31
CA TRP A 428 3.52 20.52 15.01
C TRP A 428 2.74 21.50 15.89
N LEU A 429 3.31 22.70 16.07
CA LEU A 429 2.80 23.69 17.00
C LEU A 429 2.04 24.82 16.29
N ASP A 430 0.74 24.96 16.59
CA ASP A 430 -0.02 26.17 16.31
C ASP A 430 0.05 27.11 17.52
N LYS A 431 0.73 28.25 17.36
CA LYS A 431 0.89 29.27 18.43
C LYS A 431 1.37 28.67 19.77
N GLY A 432 2.29 27.71 19.68
CA GLY A 432 2.92 27.07 20.84
C GLY A 432 2.13 25.91 21.47
N ARG A 433 0.99 25.52 20.90
CA ARG A 433 0.24 24.33 21.31
C ARG A 433 0.28 23.27 20.21
N PRO A 434 0.35 21.98 20.54
CA PRO A 434 0.20 20.91 19.55
C PRO A 434 -1.10 21.09 18.75
N HIS A 435 -1.09 20.81 17.46
CA HIS A 435 -2.23 21.01 16.57
C HIS A 435 -3.36 19.98 16.78
N ARG A 436 -2.98 18.71 16.95
CA ARG A 436 -3.85 17.53 17.00
C ARG A 436 -3.81 16.90 18.39
N SER A 437 -3.90 17.72 19.43
CA SER A 437 -3.93 17.25 20.81
C SER A 437 -5.30 17.38 21.48
N PHE A 438 -5.43 16.67 22.60
CA PHE A 438 -6.70 16.31 23.23
C PHE A 438 -6.57 16.41 24.74
N PRO A 439 -6.54 17.63 25.31
CA PRO A 439 -6.26 17.84 26.74
C PRO A 439 -7.32 17.25 27.69
N GLU A 440 -8.48 16.86 27.16
CA GLU A 440 -9.51 16.11 27.89
C GLU A 440 -9.06 14.69 28.26
N LEU A 441 -8.18 14.08 27.45
CA LEU A 441 -7.62 12.76 27.70
C LEU A 441 -6.45 12.87 28.68
N ARG A 442 -6.63 12.35 29.88
CA ARG A 442 -5.68 12.43 31.00
C ARG A 442 -4.89 11.14 31.18
N GLY A 443 -4.70 10.39 30.11
CA GLY A 443 -3.98 9.12 30.12
C GLY A 443 -4.44 8.17 29.03
N GLY A 444 -3.47 7.51 28.40
CA GLY A 444 -3.77 6.39 27.52
C GLY A 444 -2.60 5.45 27.32
N ALA A 445 -2.90 4.18 27.10
CA ALA A 445 -1.91 3.12 26.95
C ALA A 445 -2.35 2.10 25.90
N ALA A 446 -1.37 1.50 25.22
CA ALA A 446 -1.60 0.23 24.55
C ALA A 446 -1.44 -0.90 25.57
N LEU A 447 -2.27 -1.94 25.47
CA LEU A 447 -2.19 -3.16 26.25
C LEU A 447 -1.69 -4.31 25.37
N SER A 448 -0.84 -5.16 25.94
CA SER A 448 -0.52 -6.46 25.34
C SER A 448 -1.73 -7.40 25.40
N GLU A 449 -1.64 -8.57 24.78
CA GLU A 449 -2.63 -9.63 24.86
C GLU A 449 -2.87 -10.00 26.34
N HIS A 450 -1.80 -10.13 27.13
CA HIS A 450 -1.90 -10.43 28.56
C HIS A 450 -2.56 -9.29 29.33
N GLY A 451 -2.18 -8.03 29.10
CA GLY A 451 -2.85 -6.87 29.71
C GLY A 451 -4.33 -6.77 29.33
N THR A 452 -4.65 -7.12 28.09
CA THR A 452 -6.02 -7.17 27.57
C THR A 452 -6.83 -8.30 28.23
N GLN A 453 -6.25 -9.49 28.41
CA GLN A 453 -6.88 -10.59 29.16
C GLN A 453 -7.19 -10.20 30.61
N LEU A 454 -6.27 -9.50 31.29
CA LEU A 454 -6.49 -8.97 32.63
C LEU A 454 -7.64 -7.94 32.65
N LEU A 455 -7.66 -7.03 31.68
CA LEU A 455 -8.72 -6.03 31.54
C LEU A 455 -10.10 -6.65 31.28
N PHE A 456 -10.17 -7.75 30.52
CA PHE A 456 -11.43 -8.43 30.22
C PHE A 456 -11.82 -9.51 31.23
N ALA A 457 -11.04 -9.70 32.31
CA ALA A 457 -11.39 -10.63 33.36
C ALA A 457 -12.75 -10.27 33.99
N GLY A 458 -13.71 -11.21 33.91
CA GLY A 458 -15.08 -11.00 34.39
C GLY A 458 -15.94 -10.09 33.52
N ALA A 459 -15.54 -9.83 32.27
CA ALA A 459 -16.33 -9.07 31.31
C ALA A 459 -17.59 -9.84 30.84
N PRO A 460 -18.65 -9.14 30.40
CA PRO A 460 -19.86 -9.77 29.85
C PRO A 460 -19.64 -10.58 28.57
N ARG A 461 -18.53 -10.34 27.85
CA ARG A 461 -18.13 -11.06 26.64
C ARG A 461 -16.66 -11.45 26.74
N THR A 462 -16.32 -12.62 26.21
CA THR A 462 -14.91 -13.07 26.13
C THR A 462 -14.18 -12.37 24.99
N LEU A 463 -12.84 -12.38 25.01
CA LEU A 463 -12.03 -11.80 23.92
C LEU A 463 -12.29 -12.49 22.58
N GLU A 464 -12.57 -13.80 22.57
CA GLU A 464 -12.94 -14.52 21.36
C GLU A 464 -14.27 -14.03 20.79
N GLN A 465 -15.24 -13.70 21.65
CA GLN A 465 -16.53 -13.13 21.22
C GLN A 465 -16.36 -11.70 20.70
N VAL A 466 -15.48 -10.91 21.32
CA VAL A 466 -15.13 -9.56 20.87
C VAL A 466 -14.48 -9.61 19.49
N SER A 467 -13.48 -10.47 19.32
CA SER A 467 -12.82 -10.73 18.03
C SER A 467 -13.81 -11.19 16.97
N ALA A 468 -14.68 -12.16 17.29
CA ALA A 468 -15.69 -12.64 16.34
C ALA A 468 -16.67 -11.53 15.90
N ALA A 469 -17.09 -10.66 16.81
CA ALA A 469 -17.94 -9.52 16.49
C ALA A 469 -17.22 -8.46 15.65
N ALA A 470 -15.93 -8.21 15.91
CA ALA A 470 -15.10 -7.32 15.10
C ALA A 470 -14.95 -7.85 13.65
N HIS A 471 -14.66 -9.14 13.49
CA HIS A 471 -14.63 -9.82 12.18
C HIS A 471 -15.98 -9.80 11.46
N ALA A 472 -17.08 -9.88 12.21
CA ALA A 472 -18.43 -9.75 11.68
C ALA A 472 -18.84 -8.29 11.39
N ASN A 473 -17.95 -7.32 11.58
CA ASN A 473 -18.19 -5.88 11.42
C ASN A 473 -19.37 -5.36 12.27
N GLN A 474 -19.60 -5.97 13.43
CA GLN A 474 -20.69 -5.58 14.31
C GLN A 474 -20.20 -4.56 15.34
N PRO A 475 -20.87 -3.40 15.47
CA PRO A 475 -20.62 -2.49 16.57
C PRO A 475 -20.85 -3.18 17.92
N GLN A 476 -20.01 -2.87 18.89
CA GLN A 476 -20.11 -3.48 20.21
C GLN A 476 -19.59 -2.55 21.29
N ALA A 477 -20.40 -2.38 22.34
CA ALA A 477 -19.97 -1.69 23.53
C ALA A 477 -20.60 -2.30 24.79
N PHE A 478 -19.83 -2.32 25.87
CA PHE A 478 -20.29 -2.77 27.19
C PHE A 478 -19.34 -2.28 28.29
N ALA A 479 -19.89 -2.11 29.49
CA ALA A 479 -19.09 -1.79 30.67
C ALA A 479 -18.22 -2.98 31.07
N LEU A 480 -16.98 -2.69 31.49
CA LEU A 480 -16.10 -3.68 32.09
C LEU A 480 -16.18 -3.62 33.62
N SER A 481 -15.68 -4.65 34.29
CA SER A 481 -15.70 -4.79 35.75
C SER A 481 -14.70 -3.87 36.47
N TRP A 482 -13.91 -3.10 35.72
CA TRP A 482 -12.77 -2.34 36.22
C TRP A 482 -12.97 -0.84 36.07
N SER A 483 -12.42 -0.10 37.02
CA SER A 483 -11.94 1.26 36.78
C SER A 483 -10.44 1.23 36.46
N ALA A 484 -9.96 2.07 35.57
CA ALA A 484 -8.53 2.23 35.34
C ALA A 484 -8.04 3.41 36.16
N ARG A 485 -6.98 3.21 36.96
CA ARG A 485 -6.20 4.28 37.57
C ARG A 485 -4.93 4.47 36.75
N ILE A 486 -4.84 5.60 36.07
CA ILE A 486 -3.73 5.97 35.21
C ILE A 486 -3.02 7.17 35.84
N HIS A 487 -1.72 7.06 36.01
CA HIS A 487 -0.83 8.18 36.33
C HIS A 487 0.27 8.22 35.30
N THR A 488 0.46 9.36 34.63
CA THR A 488 1.51 9.53 33.62
C THR A 488 2.38 10.72 33.96
N VAL A 489 3.68 10.56 33.73
CA VAL A 489 4.67 11.64 33.74
C VAL A 489 5.32 11.66 32.36
N ASN A 490 5.36 12.83 31.74
CA ASN A 490 5.90 13.02 30.39
C ASN A 490 6.93 14.14 30.38
N SER A 491 7.95 13.97 29.55
CA SER A 491 8.90 15.03 29.20
C SER A 491 8.52 15.62 27.86
N HIS A 492 8.59 16.95 27.74
CA HIS A 492 8.38 17.66 26.48
C HIS A 492 9.67 18.27 25.98
N GLN A 493 9.92 18.13 24.69
CA GLN A 493 11.06 18.73 24.01
C GLN A 493 10.56 19.52 22.80
N ALA A 494 10.97 20.78 22.70
CA ALA A 494 10.83 21.53 21.46
C ALA A 494 11.85 21.00 20.45
N ILE A 495 11.39 20.60 19.28
CA ILE A 495 12.23 20.20 18.16
C ILE A 495 11.84 21.06 16.94
N GLU A 496 12.79 21.29 16.04
CA GLU A 496 12.53 21.92 14.75
C GLU A 496 12.93 20.93 13.68
N SER A 497 12.09 20.77 12.66
CA SER A 497 12.46 20.07 11.43
C SER A 497 12.05 20.92 10.23
N LYS A 498 12.32 20.46 9.00
CA LYS A 498 12.06 21.27 7.81
C LYS A 498 11.57 20.44 6.64
N ASN A 499 10.44 20.87 6.08
CA ASN A 499 10.04 20.46 4.75
C ASN A 499 11.04 20.99 3.71
N VAL A 500 11.24 20.24 2.62
CA VAL A 500 12.01 20.70 1.46
C VAL A 500 11.06 20.92 0.27
N VAL A 501 11.06 22.11 -0.32
CA VAL A 501 10.17 22.49 -1.42
C VAL A 501 10.96 23.14 -2.56
N GLY A 502 10.92 22.52 -3.73
CA GLY A 502 11.44 23.07 -4.99
C GLY A 502 10.33 23.33 -5.99
N ARG A 503 10.53 24.25 -6.93
CA ARG A 503 9.60 24.54 -8.02
C ARG A 503 10.24 24.66 -9.39
N ILE A 504 9.49 24.22 -10.39
CA ILE A 504 9.67 24.61 -11.79
C ILE A 504 8.47 25.48 -12.17
N GLN A 505 8.77 26.71 -12.61
CA GLN A 505 7.74 27.67 -13.01
C GLN A 505 7.09 27.26 -14.32
N GLY A 506 5.76 27.32 -14.37
CA GLY A 506 5.00 27.07 -15.58
C GLY A 506 5.19 28.16 -16.65
N SER A 507 5.05 27.78 -17.92
CA SER A 507 5.19 28.66 -19.08
C SER A 507 3.91 29.41 -19.48
N ASP A 508 2.74 28.88 -19.10
CA ASP A 508 1.44 29.40 -19.54
C ASP A 508 0.99 30.57 -18.64
N PRO A 509 0.72 31.78 -19.16
CA PRO A 509 0.38 32.95 -18.34
C PRO A 509 -0.83 32.78 -17.42
N GLU A 510 -1.78 31.90 -17.78
CA GLU A 510 -3.00 31.65 -16.99
C GLU A 510 -2.82 30.48 -16.03
N LEU A 511 -1.98 29.50 -16.38
CA LEU A 511 -1.83 28.26 -15.61
C LEU A 511 -0.55 28.19 -14.78
N LYS A 512 0.41 29.08 -14.99
CA LYS A 512 1.69 29.08 -14.27
C LYS A 512 1.56 29.29 -12.77
N ASP A 513 0.46 29.87 -12.31
CA ASP A 513 0.16 30.06 -10.90
C ASP A 513 -0.72 28.92 -10.36
N GLN A 514 -0.86 27.81 -11.10
CA GLN A 514 -1.43 26.55 -10.64
C GLN A 514 -0.32 25.52 -10.47
N TYR A 515 -0.39 24.70 -9.42
CA TYR A 515 0.68 23.81 -9.01
C TYR A 515 0.23 22.35 -9.00
N LEU A 516 0.99 21.50 -9.69
CA LEU A 516 0.99 20.06 -9.48
C LEU A 516 2.11 19.72 -8.49
N ILE A 517 1.83 18.84 -7.53
CA ILE A 517 2.80 18.44 -6.53
C ILE A 517 3.23 17.00 -6.82
N TYR A 518 4.54 16.76 -6.75
CA TYR A 518 5.09 15.42 -6.56
C TYR A 518 5.70 15.39 -5.16
N SER A 519 5.23 14.49 -4.31
CA SER A 519 5.71 14.40 -2.94
C SER A 519 6.28 13.04 -2.56
N ALA A 520 7.22 13.06 -1.62
CA ALA A 520 7.75 11.88 -0.95
C ALA A 520 8.34 12.34 0.39
N HIS A 521 7.88 11.81 1.52
CA HIS A 521 8.47 12.17 2.82
C HIS A 521 9.95 11.79 2.88
N LEU A 522 10.70 12.48 3.73
CA LEU A 522 12.16 12.37 3.79
C LEU A 522 12.67 11.76 5.10
N ASP A 523 11.89 11.88 6.17
CA ASP A 523 12.25 11.35 7.48
C ASP A 523 11.98 9.86 7.55
N HIS A 524 12.69 9.18 8.44
CA HIS A 524 12.40 7.79 8.75
C HIS A 524 12.53 7.56 10.26
N LEU A 525 12.45 6.32 10.72
CA LEU A 525 12.35 5.98 12.15
C LEU A 525 13.61 6.23 12.99
N GLY A 526 14.76 6.52 12.38
CA GLY A 526 16.01 6.71 13.11
C GLY A 526 16.62 5.39 13.59
N VAL A 527 16.64 5.19 14.91
CA VAL A 527 17.22 4.01 15.55
C VAL A 527 16.11 3.06 15.99
N CYS A 528 16.21 1.82 15.55
CA CYS A 528 15.26 0.76 15.80
C CYS A 528 15.77 -0.25 16.84
N PRO A 529 14.92 -1.16 17.30
CA PRO A 529 15.34 -2.28 18.13
C PRO A 529 16.43 -3.11 17.44
N PRO A 530 17.38 -3.66 18.19
CA PRO A 530 18.39 -4.55 17.63
C PRO A 530 17.72 -5.80 17.03
N VAL A 531 18.07 -6.11 15.79
CA VAL A 531 17.63 -7.34 15.10
C VAL A 531 18.81 -8.29 15.01
N GLU A 532 18.60 -9.56 15.38
CA GLU A 532 19.64 -10.57 15.33
C GLU A 532 20.21 -10.74 13.92
N GLY A 533 21.53 -10.74 13.80
CA GLY A 533 22.23 -10.89 12.52
C GLY A 533 22.46 -9.60 11.74
N LEU A 534 21.96 -8.45 12.20
CA LEU A 534 22.31 -7.13 11.64
C LEU A 534 23.51 -6.51 12.38
N SER A 535 24.30 -5.71 11.65
CA SER A 535 25.52 -5.07 12.17
C SER A 535 25.27 -3.82 13.01
N ASP A 536 24.11 -3.20 12.81
CA ASP A 536 23.65 -2.03 13.55
C ASP A 536 22.12 -2.13 13.73
N ASN A 537 21.56 -1.17 14.45
CA ASN A 537 20.14 -1.05 14.73
C ASN A 537 19.54 0.21 14.08
N ILE A 538 20.11 0.67 12.97
CA ILE A 538 19.59 1.83 12.23
C ILE A 538 18.44 1.37 11.36
N CYS A 539 17.31 2.06 11.47
CA CYS A 539 16.27 1.96 10.46
C CYS A 539 16.72 2.76 9.25
N HIS A 540 17.19 2.07 8.21
CA HIS A 540 17.79 2.72 7.04
C HIS A 540 16.77 3.41 6.12
N GLY A 541 15.52 2.96 6.15
CA GLY A 541 14.43 3.53 5.36
C GLY A 541 14.64 3.44 3.85
N THR A 542 15.06 2.28 3.36
CA THR A 542 15.41 2.08 1.94
C THR A 542 14.17 2.05 1.02
N ILE A 543 13.12 1.35 1.43
CA ILE A 543 11.85 1.27 0.70
C ILE A 543 11.00 2.46 1.09
N ASP A 544 10.49 2.41 2.32
CA ASP A 544 9.92 3.53 3.06
C ASP A 544 11.10 4.27 3.70
N ASN A 545 11.62 5.34 3.11
CA ASN A 545 11.06 6.14 2.01
C ASN A 545 12.09 6.60 0.97
N ALA A 546 13.36 6.18 1.10
CA ALA A 546 14.42 6.64 0.22
C ALA A 546 14.12 6.33 -1.27
N SER A 547 13.34 5.26 -1.53
CA SER A 547 12.87 4.91 -2.87
C SER A 547 11.93 5.97 -3.48
N GLY A 548 10.99 6.49 -2.69
CA GLY A 548 10.09 7.57 -3.09
C GLY A 548 10.82 8.87 -3.34
N VAL A 549 11.65 9.29 -2.38
CA VAL A 549 12.49 10.50 -2.49
C VAL A 549 13.36 10.45 -3.74
N ALA A 550 14.04 9.33 -3.97
CA ALA A 550 14.86 9.12 -5.15
C ALA A 550 14.03 9.23 -6.44
N THR A 551 12.83 8.66 -6.46
CA THR A 551 11.92 8.71 -7.61
C THR A 551 11.49 10.15 -7.91
N VAL A 552 11.10 10.93 -6.89
CA VAL A 552 10.70 12.33 -7.07
C VAL A 552 11.89 13.20 -7.51
N LEU A 553 13.10 12.95 -7.02
CA LEU A 553 14.32 13.61 -7.50
C LEU A 553 14.60 13.32 -8.99
N GLU A 554 14.40 12.08 -9.44
CA GLU A 554 14.53 11.73 -10.85
C GLU A 554 13.44 12.37 -11.72
N ILE A 555 12.21 12.43 -11.22
CA ILE A 555 11.11 13.13 -11.89
C ILE A 555 11.47 14.62 -12.02
N ALA A 556 11.98 15.24 -10.96
CA ALA A 556 12.44 16.63 -10.98
C ALA A 556 13.51 16.84 -12.05
N ARG A 557 14.51 15.95 -12.11
CA ARG A 557 15.52 15.98 -13.16
C ARG A 557 14.92 15.84 -14.55
N ALA A 558 13.98 14.92 -14.77
CA ALA A 558 13.32 14.76 -16.06
C ALA A 558 12.61 16.06 -16.49
N TYR A 559 11.89 16.74 -15.60
CA TYR A 559 11.27 18.04 -15.91
C TYR A 559 12.30 19.09 -16.36
N THR A 560 13.52 19.10 -15.80
CA THR A 560 14.59 20.00 -16.25
C THR A 560 15.14 19.69 -17.65
N LYS A 561 14.81 18.52 -18.21
CA LYS A 561 15.20 18.10 -19.57
C LYS A 561 14.13 18.38 -20.61
N LEU A 562 12.98 18.92 -20.22
CA LEU A 562 11.99 19.39 -21.18
C LEU A 562 12.57 20.59 -21.96
N PRO A 563 12.33 20.66 -23.28
CA PRO A 563 12.77 21.79 -24.10
C PRO A 563 12.02 23.07 -23.74
N ASP A 564 10.75 22.94 -23.33
CA ASP A 564 9.90 24.02 -22.86
C ASP A 564 9.40 23.70 -21.44
N PRO A 565 9.30 24.68 -20.53
CA PRO A 565 8.71 24.47 -19.22
C PRO A 565 7.25 23.99 -19.33
N PRO A 566 6.77 23.15 -18.39
CA PRO A 566 5.38 22.70 -18.37
C PRO A 566 4.42 23.89 -18.33
N ARG A 567 3.17 23.70 -18.76
CA ARG A 567 2.17 24.79 -18.75
C ARG A 567 1.88 25.28 -17.32
N ARG A 568 1.62 24.33 -16.41
CA ARG A 568 1.46 24.57 -14.97
C ARG A 568 2.80 24.54 -14.27
N SER A 569 2.90 25.22 -13.14
CA SER A 569 4.05 25.04 -12.25
C SER A 569 4.01 23.66 -11.61
N VAL A 570 5.20 23.15 -11.28
CA VAL A 570 5.38 21.87 -10.59
C VAL A 570 6.12 22.13 -9.29
N LEU A 571 5.61 21.59 -8.18
CA LEU A 571 6.27 21.55 -6.89
C LEU A 571 6.83 20.15 -6.64
N PHE A 572 8.06 20.10 -6.14
CA PHE A 572 8.68 18.91 -5.59
C PHE A 572 8.74 19.09 -4.08
N PHE A 573 7.95 18.29 -3.37
CA PHE A 573 7.69 18.47 -1.95
C PHE A 573 8.17 17.27 -1.15
N PHE A 574 9.11 17.48 -0.25
CA PHE A 574 9.66 16.43 0.61
C PHE A 574 9.34 16.76 2.06
N PRO A 575 8.20 16.28 2.60
CA PRO A 575 7.82 16.57 3.96
C PRO A 575 8.75 15.93 5.00
N THR A 576 8.82 16.56 6.16
CA THR A 576 9.31 15.96 7.41
C THR A 576 8.14 15.37 8.20
N GLY A 577 8.43 14.50 9.16
CA GLY A 577 7.47 14.12 10.19
C GLY A 577 6.34 13.22 9.69
N GLU A 578 6.54 12.50 8.61
CA GLU A 578 5.51 11.58 8.14
C GLU A 578 5.36 10.41 9.14
N GLU A 579 6.48 9.87 9.61
CA GLU A 579 6.55 8.74 10.56
C GLU A 579 6.01 9.10 11.95
N GLY A 580 5.94 10.41 12.25
CA GLY A 580 5.29 10.95 13.44
C GLY A 580 3.79 11.23 13.24
N ASN A 581 3.18 10.70 12.17
CA ASN A 581 1.81 10.92 11.73
C ASN A 581 1.64 12.21 10.90
N LEU A 582 2.29 12.28 9.73
CA LEU A 582 2.02 13.28 8.68
C LEU A 582 2.26 14.76 9.06
N GLU A 583 3.18 15.05 9.97
CA GLU A 583 3.28 16.36 10.62
C GLU A 583 3.70 17.48 9.66
N GLY A 584 4.70 17.24 8.80
CA GLY A 584 5.18 18.25 7.86
C GLY A 584 4.24 18.46 6.68
N SER A 585 3.57 17.41 6.20
CA SER A 585 2.56 17.54 5.13
C SER A 585 1.30 18.23 5.64
N ASP A 586 0.84 17.91 6.85
CA ASP A 586 -0.27 18.60 7.52
C ASP A 586 0.05 20.07 7.80
N TYR A 587 1.28 20.37 8.25
CA TYR A 587 1.74 21.76 8.40
C TYR A 587 1.73 22.52 7.06
N PHE A 588 2.25 21.91 5.98
CA PHE A 588 2.24 22.53 4.65
C PHE A 588 0.81 22.77 4.14
N ALA A 589 -0.13 21.86 4.40
CA ALA A 589 -1.52 22.03 3.99
C ALA A 589 -2.18 23.25 4.67
N HIS A 590 -1.85 23.52 5.93
CA HIS A 590 -2.32 24.70 6.67
C HIS A 590 -1.55 25.99 6.33
N PHE A 591 -0.27 25.86 6.00
CA PHE A 591 0.63 26.98 5.73
C PHE A 591 1.40 26.77 4.42
N PRO A 592 0.73 26.75 3.25
CA PRO A 592 1.41 26.47 2.01
C PRO A 592 2.40 27.60 1.68
N THR A 593 3.57 27.24 1.15
CA THR A 593 4.60 28.21 0.74
C THR A 593 4.31 28.86 -0.61
N VAL A 594 3.24 28.42 -1.28
CA VAL A 594 2.65 29.01 -2.47
C VAL A 594 1.20 29.45 -2.18
N PRO A 595 0.60 30.36 -2.95
CA PRO A 595 -0.77 30.82 -2.70
C PRO A 595 -1.78 29.67 -2.57
N GLY A 596 -2.47 29.60 -1.42
CA GLY A 596 -3.52 28.60 -1.17
C GLY A 596 -4.69 28.74 -2.16
N GLY A 597 -5.26 27.62 -2.62
CA GLY A 597 -6.31 27.58 -3.66
C GLY A 597 -5.80 27.35 -5.08
N HIS A 598 -4.47 27.24 -5.25
CA HIS A 598 -3.81 27.03 -6.54
C HIS A 598 -3.13 25.65 -6.66
N LEU A 599 -3.19 24.84 -5.61
CA LEU A 599 -2.75 23.45 -5.64
C LEU A 599 -3.82 22.62 -6.37
N VAL A 600 -3.47 22.01 -7.50
CA VAL A 600 -4.41 21.31 -8.38
C VAL A 600 -4.52 19.84 -8.03
N ALA A 601 -3.38 19.19 -7.81
CA ALA A 601 -3.28 17.78 -7.47
C ALA A 601 -1.94 17.51 -6.79
N ASP A 602 -1.93 16.48 -5.95
CA ASP A 602 -0.73 15.91 -5.36
C ASP A 602 -0.57 14.45 -5.80
N ILE A 603 0.63 14.11 -6.25
CA ILE A 603 1.04 12.78 -6.68
C ILE A 603 2.12 12.33 -5.69
N ASN A 604 1.67 11.67 -4.63
CA ASN A 604 2.56 11.17 -3.59
C ASN A 604 3.18 9.82 -3.97
N VAL A 605 4.50 9.72 -3.80
CA VAL A 605 5.30 8.51 -3.99
C VAL A 605 6.06 8.26 -2.69
N ASP A 606 5.39 7.60 -1.75
CA ASP A 606 5.93 7.20 -0.44
C ASP A 606 6.96 6.07 -0.62
N ALA A 607 6.47 4.84 -0.72
CA ALA A 607 7.26 3.69 -1.12
C ALA A 607 7.06 3.40 -2.62
N ALA A 608 8.15 3.12 -3.32
CA ALA A 608 8.12 2.60 -4.69
C ALA A 608 8.57 1.13 -4.73
N PRO A 609 7.76 0.17 -4.22
CA PRO A 609 8.10 -1.24 -4.22
C PRO A 609 8.07 -1.79 -5.66
N GLY A 610 9.20 -2.33 -6.11
CA GLY A 610 9.35 -2.83 -7.49
C GLY A 610 10.78 -2.75 -8.03
N MET A 611 11.65 -2.01 -7.36
CA MET A 611 13.08 -1.96 -7.66
C MET A 611 13.81 -3.11 -6.97
N ARG A 612 13.64 -4.35 -7.47
CA ARG A 612 14.51 -5.48 -7.08
C ARG A 612 15.85 -5.41 -7.80
#